data_AF-A0A4R1MRM0-F1
#
_entry.id   AF-A0A4R1MRM0-F1
#
_cell.length_a   1.000
_cell.length_b   1.000
_cell.length_c   1.000
_cell.angle_alpha   90.00
_cell.angle_beta   90.00
_cell.angle_gamma   90.00
#
_symmetry.space_group_name_H-M   'P 1'
#
loop_
_entity.id
_entity.type
_entity.pdbx_description
1 polymer ?
#
loop_
_entity_poly.entity_id
_entity_poly.type
_entity_poly.pdbx_seq_one_letter_code
_entity_poly.pdbx_strand_id
1 'polypeptide(L)'
;MKVFKKDNIILCLIIGILLLSLTGCEKEVIDPRNVMMENGLTFKETQDYTIYYKVGSNPPITTFDSLEEAGEVEFFADLLTEMFIPIFNFLLFDRYLEGEESTDWYQDAREVGKKYGITRENRLTSEWVVENAYEAYHMMVEIPRSDLMYSELMEKYESYFLKEDIEKNGLTLLENIMYAYLYELGCDVEILYVDSQTEYLDGTQELEFYISDETEELLELTNYIIWEYEPEDAVEIQELSNSRGRIQAQGLSEDNRFTSEWVINNPYEAYNAMRISLFFWNSDNYKKIYEQHLQEQ
;
A
#
# COMPACT_ATOMS: atom_id res chain seq x y z
N MET A 1 70.84 7.27 -35.24
CA MET A 1 69.39 7.34 -35.53
C MET A 1 68.84 5.91 -35.47
N LYS A 2 68.20 5.51 -34.38
CA LYS A 2 67.55 4.18 -34.31
C LYS A 2 66.24 4.27 -35.08
N VAL A 3 66.18 3.58 -36.22
CA VAL A 3 64.96 3.45 -37.03
C VAL A 3 63.99 2.59 -36.22
N PHE A 4 62.95 3.21 -35.67
CA PHE A 4 61.84 2.45 -35.08
C PHE A 4 61.19 1.65 -36.21
N LYS A 5 61.19 0.31 -36.08
CA LYS A 5 60.48 -0.57 -37.02
C LYS A 5 59.00 -0.17 -37.01
N LYS A 6 58.39 -0.13 -38.20
CA LYS A 6 56.98 0.25 -38.43
C LYS A 6 56.01 -0.48 -37.48
N ASP A 7 56.33 -1.73 -37.13
CA ASP A 7 55.56 -2.58 -36.21
C ASP A 7 55.53 -2.03 -34.77
N ASN A 8 56.58 -1.36 -34.31
CA ASN A 8 56.63 -0.75 -32.97
C ASN A 8 55.74 0.50 -32.88
N ILE A 9 55.55 1.22 -33.99
CA ILE A 9 54.67 2.40 -34.03
C ILE A 9 53.21 1.96 -33.96
N ILE A 10 52.85 0.89 -34.68
CA ILE A 10 51.51 0.30 -34.64
C ILE A 10 51.20 -0.21 -33.23
N LEU A 11 52.15 -0.89 -32.59
CA LEU A 11 51.98 -1.38 -31.22
C LEU A 11 51.78 -0.22 -30.22
N CYS A 12 52.57 0.85 -30.32
CA CYS A 12 52.41 2.04 -29.49
C CYS A 12 51.04 2.73 -29.69
N LEU A 13 50.52 2.75 -30.93
CA LEU A 13 49.19 3.28 -31.24
C LEU A 13 48.07 2.43 -30.63
N ILE A 14 48.18 1.10 -30.71
CA ILE A 14 47.20 0.18 -30.10
C ILE A 14 47.19 0.32 -28.58
N ILE A 15 48.37 0.38 -27.95
CA ILE A 15 48.49 0.59 -26.49
C ILE A 15 47.93 1.97 -26.11
N GLY A 16 48.20 3.00 -26.91
CA GLY A 16 47.66 4.34 -26.68
C GLY A 16 46.13 4.40 -26.75
N ILE A 17 45.52 3.73 -27.73
CA ILE A 17 44.06 3.62 -27.86
C ILE A 17 43.46 2.82 -26.69
N LEU A 18 44.10 1.71 -26.30
CA LEU A 18 43.67 0.92 -25.14
C LEU A 18 43.75 1.73 -23.83
N LEU A 19 44.84 2.46 -23.63
CA LEU A 19 44.99 3.34 -22.46
C LEU A 19 43.96 4.47 -22.46
N LEU A 20 43.68 5.08 -23.61
CA LEU A 20 42.64 6.10 -23.74
C LEU A 20 41.24 5.53 -23.49
N SER A 21 40.96 4.30 -23.93
CA SER A 21 39.69 3.61 -23.63
C SER A 21 39.54 3.26 -22.14
N LEU A 22 40.64 3.01 -21.43
CA LEU A 22 40.63 2.77 -19.98
C LEU A 22 40.47 4.07 -19.16
N THR A 23 40.93 5.22 -19.68
CA THR A 23 40.75 6.53 -19.02
C THR A 23 39.47 7.25 -19.40
N GLY A 24 38.78 6.81 -20.46
CA GLY A 24 37.55 7.42 -20.98
C GLY A 24 36.25 6.89 -20.36
N CYS A 25 36.31 5.88 -19.50
CA CYS A 25 35.19 5.55 -18.63
C CYS A 25 35.20 6.50 -17.43
N GLU A 26 34.73 7.73 -17.64
CA GLU A 26 34.02 8.40 -16.55
C GLU A 26 32.91 7.43 -16.14
N LYS A 27 33.01 6.87 -14.92
CA LYS A 27 31.85 6.21 -14.33
C LYS A 27 30.78 7.28 -14.28
N GLU A 28 29.78 7.18 -15.16
CA GLU A 28 28.54 7.90 -14.99
C GLU A 28 28.09 7.63 -13.55
N VAL A 29 28.08 8.68 -12.73
CA VAL A 29 27.49 8.62 -11.41
C VAL A 29 25.99 8.63 -11.67
N ILE A 30 25.43 7.45 -11.93
CA ILE A 30 24.00 7.25 -12.02
C ILE A 30 23.45 7.58 -10.64
N ASP A 31 22.60 8.61 -10.53
CA ASP A 31 21.84 8.85 -9.31
C ASP A 31 20.96 7.60 -9.10
N PRO A 32 21.18 6.82 -8.01
CA PRO A 32 20.48 5.55 -7.79
C PRO A 32 18.97 5.70 -7.76
N ARG A 33 18.47 6.93 -7.52
CA ARG A 33 17.05 7.27 -7.52
C ARG A 33 16.42 7.35 -8.91
N ASN A 34 17.24 7.50 -9.96
CA ASN A 34 16.79 7.56 -11.36
C ASN A 34 16.92 6.19 -12.07
N VAL A 35 17.21 5.12 -11.33
CA VAL A 35 17.28 3.76 -11.88
C VAL A 35 15.86 3.27 -12.16
N MET A 36 15.63 2.74 -13.37
CA MET A 36 14.34 2.18 -13.78
C MET A 36 14.08 0.85 -13.06
N MET A 37 12.85 0.69 -12.58
CA MET A 37 12.30 -0.52 -11.98
C MET A 37 11.44 -1.28 -13.00
N GLU A 38 11.03 -2.51 -12.66
CA GLU A 38 10.23 -3.37 -13.54
C GLU A 38 8.82 -2.83 -13.81
N ASN A 39 8.27 -2.06 -12.86
CA ASN A 39 6.99 -1.36 -13.00
C ASN A 39 7.03 -0.19 -14.01
N GLY A 40 8.17 0.06 -14.66
CA GLY A 40 8.33 1.13 -15.65
C GLY A 40 8.56 2.53 -15.07
N LEU A 41 8.66 2.65 -13.74
CA LEU A 41 9.00 3.90 -13.03
C LEU A 41 10.47 3.89 -12.59
N THR A 42 11.05 5.06 -12.37
CA THR A 42 12.31 5.15 -11.62
C THR A 42 12.08 4.83 -10.14
N PHE A 43 13.16 4.51 -9.41
CA PHE A 43 13.10 4.26 -7.98
C PHE A 43 12.44 5.42 -7.22
N LYS A 44 12.79 6.66 -7.54
CA LYS A 44 12.15 7.85 -6.95
C LYS A 44 10.67 7.94 -7.28
N GLU A 45 10.31 7.76 -8.56
CA GLU A 45 8.92 7.83 -9.00
C GLU A 45 8.09 6.74 -8.33
N THR A 46 8.69 5.58 -8.06
CA THR A 46 8.06 4.49 -7.31
C THR A 46 7.83 4.89 -5.85
N GLN A 47 8.79 5.52 -5.18
CA GLN A 47 8.61 6.07 -3.84
C GLN A 47 7.48 7.12 -3.83
N ASP A 48 7.51 8.07 -4.77
CA ASP A 48 6.48 9.09 -4.92
C ASP A 48 5.09 8.46 -5.18
N TYR A 49 5.01 7.42 -6.01
CA TYR A 49 3.79 6.64 -6.28
C TYR A 49 3.19 6.03 -4.99
N THR A 50 3.99 5.33 -4.19
CA THR A 50 3.52 4.75 -2.91
C THR A 50 3.00 5.83 -1.95
N ILE A 51 3.57 7.04 -1.98
CA ILE A 51 3.11 8.16 -1.16
C ILE A 51 1.80 8.74 -1.69
N TYR A 52 1.69 8.94 -3.01
CA TYR A 52 0.52 9.57 -3.63
C TYR A 52 -0.76 8.75 -3.46
N TYR A 53 -0.66 7.44 -3.63
CA TYR A 53 -1.82 6.54 -3.55
C TYR A 53 -1.94 5.78 -2.24
N LYS A 54 -1.02 6.01 -1.30
CA LYS A 54 -0.92 5.25 -0.05
C LYS A 54 -0.74 3.74 -0.25
N VAL A 55 -0.22 3.33 -1.41
CA VAL A 55 -0.03 1.92 -1.77
C VAL A 55 1.07 1.31 -0.91
N GLY A 56 0.76 0.14 -0.34
CA GLY A 56 1.71 -0.69 0.39
C GLY A 56 2.77 -1.28 -0.55
N SER A 57 3.96 -1.52 -0.01
CA SER A 57 5.04 -2.18 -0.75
C SER A 57 5.78 -3.18 0.11
N ASN A 58 6.19 -4.28 -0.50
CA ASN A 58 7.08 -5.27 0.10
C ASN A 58 8.32 -5.48 -0.81
N PRO A 59 9.54 -5.17 -0.34
CA PRO A 59 9.84 -4.50 0.93
C PRO A 59 9.40 -3.02 0.92
N PRO A 60 9.28 -2.36 2.09
CA PRO A 60 8.74 -1.00 2.20
C PRO A 60 9.67 0.02 1.54
N ILE A 61 9.38 0.38 0.29
CA ILE A 61 10.32 1.08 -0.60
C ILE A 61 10.71 2.48 -0.12
N THR A 62 9.85 3.12 0.68
CA THR A 62 10.09 4.44 1.28
C THR A 62 11.20 4.44 2.34
N THR A 63 11.65 3.26 2.79
CA THR A 63 12.70 3.11 3.80
C THR A 63 14.11 2.95 3.21
N PHE A 64 14.22 2.77 1.90
CA PHE A 64 15.49 2.52 1.20
C PHE A 64 15.94 3.74 0.40
N ASP A 65 17.26 3.91 0.27
CA ASP A 65 17.85 5.01 -0.52
C ASP A 65 18.15 4.58 -1.97
N SER A 66 18.07 3.28 -2.28
CA SER A 66 18.34 2.76 -3.62
C SER A 66 17.66 1.42 -3.93
N LEU A 67 17.52 1.12 -5.23
CA LEU A 67 17.01 -0.17 -5.72
C LEU A 67 17.89 -1.36 -5.34
N GLU A 68 19.22 -1.19 -5.26
CA GLU A 68 20.13 -2.27 -4.87
C GLU A 68 19.87 -2.77 -3.44
N GLU A 69 19.38 -1.89 -2.56
CA GLU A 69 19.00 -2.23 -1.20
C GLU A 69 17.58 -2.80 -1.10
N ALA A 70 16.65 -2.26 -1.90
CA ALA A 70 15.25 -2.69 -1.90
C ALA A 70 15.05 -4.04 -2.61
N GLY A 71 15.77 -4.31 -3.70
CA GLY A 71 15.53 -5.50 -4.52
C GLY A 71 14.24 -5.42 -5.34
N GLU A 72 13.56 -6.55 -5.50
CA GLU A 72 12.26 -6.65 -6.17
C GLU A 72 11.16 -6.12 -5.24
N VAL A 73 10.24 -5.31 -5.78
CA VAL A 73 9.20 -4.64 -5.00
C VAL A 73 7.83 -5.06 -5.52
N GLU A 74 7.03 -5.63 -4.64
CA GLU A 74 5.64 -5.96 -4.86
C GLU A 74 4.74 -4.86 -4.25
N PHE A 75 3.69 -4.46 -4.97
CA PHE A 75 2.70 -3.50 -4.48
C PHE A 75 1.41 -4.22 -4.08
N PHE A 76 0.75 -3.69 -3.06
CA PHE A 76 -0.57 -4.16 -2.64
C PHE A 76 -1.40 -2.99 -2.11
N ALA A 77 -2.71 -3.07 -2.26
CA ALA A 77 -3.63 -2.12 -1.64
C ALA A 77 -3.74 -2.45 -0.14
N ASP A 78 -3.37 -1.50 0.71
CA ASP A 78 -3.63 -1.57 2.14
C ASP A 78 -4.88 -0.77 2.50
N LEU A 79 -5.28 -0.79 3.76
CA LEU A 79 -6.44 -0.02 4.23
C LEU A 79 -6.33 1.48 3.89
N LEU A 80 -5.13 2.07 3.94
CA LEU A 80 -4.97 3.48 3.60
C LEU A 80 -5.25 3.73 2.12
N THR A 81 -4.82 2.82 1.25
CA THR A 81 -5.17 2.83 -0.18
C THR A 81 -6.69 2.73 -0.35
N GLU A 82 -7.32 1.75 0.30
CA GLU A 82 -8.77 1.50 0.20
C GLU A 82 -9.61 2.67 0.72
N MET A 83 -9.12 3.41 1.71
CA MET A 83 -9.76 4.63 2.20
C MET A 83 -9.49 5.85 1.32
N PHE A 84 -8.34 5.90 0.66
CA PHE A 84 -7.90 7.05 -0.13
C PHE A 84 -8.64 7.14 -1.48
N ILE A 85 -8.78 6.03 -2.18
CA ILE A 85 -9.38 5.96 -3.53
C ILE A 85 -10.83 6.49 -3.59
N PRO A 86 -11.72 6.16 -2.65
CA PRO A 86 -13.08 6.71 -2.61
C PRO A 86 -13.10 8.24 -2.47
N ILE A 87 -12.26 8.81 -1.59
CA ILE A 87 -12.17 10.27 -1.42
C ILE A 87 -11.62 10.92 -2.70
N PHE A 88 -10.65 10.28 -3.34
CA PHE A 88 -10.12 10.71 -4.63
C PHE A 88 -11.23 10.79 -5.69
N ASN A 89 -12.02 9.73 -5.83
CA ASN A 89 -13.17 9.70 -6.72
C ASN A 89 -14.21 10.78 -6.37
N PHE A 90 -14.49 10.97 -5.08
CA PHE A 90 -15.42 12.01 -4.61
C PHE A 90 -14.95 13.41 -5.01
N LEU A 91 -13.68 13.74 -4.79
CA LEU A 91 -13.13 15.04 -5.17
C LEU A 91 -13.16 15.27 -6.67
N LEU A 92 -12.81 14.26 -7.46
CA LEU A 92 -12.80 14.37 -8.91
C LEU A 92 -14.21 14.58 -9.47
N PHE A 93 -15.20 13.81 -9.03
CA PHE A 93 -16.47 13.72 -9.76
C PHE A 93 -17.70 14.19 -8.98
N ASP A 94 -17.68 14.16 -7.64
CA ASP A 94 -18.90 14.26 -6.84
C ASP A 94 -19.01 15.54 -6.02
N ARG A 95 -17.87 16.10 -5.56
CA ARG A 95 -17.84 17.29 -4.70
C ARG A 95 -18.57 18.52 -5.25
N TYR A 96 -18.62 18.68 -6.58
CA TYR A 96 -19.16 19.86 -7.24
C TYR A 96 -20.40 19.56 -8.10
N LEU A 97 -21.14 18.50 -7.79
CA LEU A 97 -22.37 18.14 -8.52
C LEU A 97 -23.54 19.09 -8.26
N GLU A 98 -23.50 19.90 -7.20
CA GLU A 98 -24.60 20.77 -6.77
C GLU A 98 -24.44 22.24 -7.19
N GLY A 99 -24.06 22.50 -8.45
CA GLY A 99 -24.18 23.84 -9.04
C GLY A 99 -23.20 24.91 -8.54
N GLU A 100 -22.26 24.56 -7.67
CA GLU A 100 -21.08 25.38 -7.41
C GLU A 100 -20.10 25.28 -8.57
N GLU A 101 -19.57 26.41 -9.04
CA GLU A 101 -18.58 26.43 -10.10
C GLU A 101 -17.34 25.64 -9.66
N SER A 102 -17.21 24.43 -10.18
CA SER A 102 -15.94 23.69 -10.21
C SER A 102 -14.86 24.66 -10.68
N THR A 103 -13.85 24.89 -9.85
CA THR A 103 -12.65 25.62 -10.30
C THR A 103 -12.10 24.97 -11.57
N ASP A 104 -11.51 25.78 -12.45
CA ASP A 104 -10.99 25.32 -13.74
C ASP A 104 -10.08 24.08 -13.60
N TRP A 105 -9.28 24.03 -12.52
CA TRP A 105 -8.33 22.94 -12.30
C TRP A 105 -8.99 21.59 -11.96
N TYR A 106 -10.19 21.54 -11.35
CA TYR A 106 -10.91 20.28 -11.16
C TYR A 106 -11.47 19.73 -12.48
N GLN A 107 -11.84 20.61 -13.41
CA GLN A 107 -12.21 20.19 -14.76
C GLN A 107 -10.99 19.58 -15.47
N ASP A 108 -9.85 20.25 -15.39
CA ASP A 108 -8.60 19.74 -15.97
C ASP A 108 -8.17 18.40 -15.33
N ALA A 109 -8.32 18.25 -14.01
CA ALA A 109 -8.03 17.00 -13.31
C ALA A 109 -8.92 15.84 -13.81
N ARG A 110 -10.23 16.11 -14.02
CA ARG A 110 -11.14 15.12 -14.63
C ARG A 110 -10.74 14.79 -16.07
N GLU A 111 -10.33 15.77 -16.86
CA GLU A 111 -9.85 15.53 -18.22
C GLU A 111 -8.57 14.69 -18.23
N VAL A 112 -7.66 14.89 -17.27
CA VAL A 112 -6.51 14.00 -17.06
C VAL A 112 -7.00 12.59 -16.73
N GLY A 113 -7.87 12.40 -15.74
CA GLY A 113 -8.44 11.10 -15.39
C GLY A 113 -9.05 10.36 -16.59
N LYS A 114 -9.79 11.07 -17.44
CA LYS A 114 -10.37 10.50 -18.67
C LYS A 114 -9.33 9.96 -19.65
N LYS A 115 -8.15 10.57 -19.75
CA LYS A 115 -7.06 10.04 -20.60
C LYS A 115 -6.61 8.65 -20.15
N TYR A 116 -6.70 8.38 -18.86
CA TYR A 116 -6.35 7.10 -18.22
C TYR A 116 -7.57 6.17 -18.08
N GLY A 117 -8.71 6.51 -18.70
CA GLY A 117 -9.92 5.70 -18.65
C GLY A 117 -10.77 5.88 -17.38
N ILE A 118 -10.39 6.80 -16.49
CA ILE A 118 -11.11 7.08 -15.25
C ILE A 118 -12.20 8.11 -15.51
N THR A 119 -13.45 7.72 -15.31
CA THR A 119 -14.63 8.59 -15.49
C THR A 119 -15.57 8.44 -14.28
N ARG A 120 -16.68 9.19 -14.31
CA ARG A 120 -17.71 9.05 -13.29
C ARG A 120 -18.36 7.67 -13.31
N GLU A 121 -18.52 7.09 -14.49
CA GLU A 121 -19.10 5.77 -14.71
C GLU A 121 -18.07 4.65 -14.55
N ASN A 122 -16.79 4.95 -14.77
CA ASN A 122 -15.67 4.03 -14.61
C ASN A 122 -14.69 4.60 -13.57
N ARG A 123 -15.02 4.42 -12.30
CA ARG A 123 -14.27 4.99 -11.17
C ARG A 123 -12.89 4.37 -11.01
N LEU A 124 -11.99 5.10 -10.39
CA LEU A 124 -10.69 4.58 -9.97
C LEU A 124 -10.91 3.51 -8.89
N THR A 125 -10.21 2.37 -8.98
CA THR A 125 -10.23 1.31 -7.96
C THR A 125 -8.83 1.07 -7.43
N SER A 126 -8.73 0.53 -6.20
CA SER A 126 -7.45 0.16 -5.59
C SER A 126 -6.72 -0.90 -6.43
N GLU A 127 -7.45 -1.90 -6.94
CA GLU A 127 -6.94 -2.90 -7.90
C GLU A 127 -6.31 -2.25 -9.13
N TRP A 128 -7.01 -1.31 -9.77
CA TRP A 128 -6.49 -0.63 -10.96
C TRP A 128 -5.20 0.14 -10.64
N VAL A 129 -5.14 0.81 -9.49
CA VAL A 129 -3.94 1.56 -9.06
C VAL A 129 -2.75 0.62 -8.89
N VAL A 130 -2.94 -0.52 -8.21
CA VAL A 130 -1.88 -1.52 -7.98
C VAL A 130 -1.40 -2.14 -9.29
N GLU A 131 -2.31 -2.54 -10.17
CA GLU A 131 -1.99 -3.20 -11.44
C GLU A 131 -1.37 -2.26 -12.49
N ASN A 132 -1.61 -0.94 -12.38
CA ASN A 132 -1.21 0.05 -13.37
C ASN A 132 -0.35 1.15 -12.74
N ALA A 133 0.67 0.77 -11.97
CA ALA A 133 1.51 1.70 -11.20
C ALA A 133 2.10 2.85 -12.03
N TYR A 134 2.55 2.56 -13.26
CA TYR A 134 3.09 3.58 -14.18
C TYR A 134 2.04 4.62 -14.55
N GLU A 135 0.88 4.15 -15.05
CA GLU A 135 -0.25 4.98 -15.45
C GLU A 135 -0.80 5.78 -14.26
N ALA A 136 -0.94 5.14 -13.09
CA ALA A 136 -1.40 5.79 -11.88
C ALA A 136 -0.48 6.94 -11.47
N TYR A 137 0.84 6.69 -11.40
CA TYR A 137 1.83 7.74 -11.10
C TYR A 137 1.70 8.92 -12.05
N HIS A 138 1.69 8.67 -13.36
CA HIS A 138 1.62 9.73 -14.35
C HIS A 138 0.28 10.46 -14.36
N MET A 139 -0.83 9.79 -14.05
CA MET A 139 -2.11 10.45 -13.83
C MET A 139 -2.01 11.50 -12.73
N MET A 140 -1.43 11.16 -11.56
CA MET A 140 -1.25 12.11 -10.46
C MET A 140 -0.34 13.28 -10.82
N VAL A 141 0.78 13.00 -11.50
CA VAL A 141 1.74 14.04 -11.89
C VAL A 141 1.14 14.99 -12.94
N GLU A 142 0.29 14.48 -13.84
CA GLU A 142 -0.37 15.27 -14.86
C GLU A 142 -1.53 16.13 -14.33
N ILE A 143 -2.15 15.73 -13.21
CA ILE A 143 -3.23 16.51 -12.62
C ILE A 143 -2.70 17.90 -12.24
N PRO A 144 -3.28 18.99 -12.79
CA PRO A 144 -2.88 20.33 -12.41
C PRO A 144 -3.12 20.56 -10.93
N ARG A 145 -2.13 21.15 -10.25
CA ARG A 145 -2.19 21.37 -8.79
C ARG A 145 -2.38 20.06 -8.01
N SER A 146 -1.72 18.98 -8.42
CA SER A 146 -1.73 17.71 -7.70
C SER A 146 -1.31 17.84 -6.22
N ASP A 147 -0.48 18.85 -5.90
CA ASP A 147 -0.15 19.25 -4.53
C ASP A 147 -1.38 19.75 -3.75
N LEU A 148 -2.21 20.60 -4.34
CA LEU A 148 -3.45 21.07 -3.73
C LEU A 148 -4.48 19.94 -3.62
N MET A 149 -4.63 19.14 -4.68
CA MET A 149 -5.53 17.99 -4.65
C MET A 149 -5.15 17.02 -3.52
N TYR A 150 -3.86 16.70 -3.39
CA TYR A 150 -3.36 15.86 -2.31
C TYR A 150 -3.59 16.50 -0.93
N SER A 151 -3.39 17.81 -0.78
CA SER A 151 -3.70 18.50 0.47
C SER A 151 -5.19 18.44 0.83
N GLU A 152 -6.08 18.65 -0.15
CA GLU A 152 -7.53 18.58 0.05
C GLU A 152 -8.00 17.14 0.32
N LEU A 153 -7.34 16.14 -0.28
CA LEU A 153 -7.56 14.73 0.03
C LEU A 153 -7.27 14.43 1.49
N MET A 154 -6.11 14.87 1.98
CA MET A 154 -5.73 14.66 3.37
C MET A 154 -6.68 15.39 4.32
N GLU A 155 -7.05 16.65 4.04
CA GLU A 155 -8.02 17.39 4.86
C GLU A 155 -9.38 16.66 4.93
N LYS A 156 -9.85 16.12 3.80
CA LYS A 156 -11.10 15.35 3.76
C LYS A 156 -10.99 14.04 4.51
N TYR A 157 -9.90 13.29 4.34
CA TYR A 157 -9.61 12.08 5.10
C TYR A 157 -9.68 12.35 6.61
N GLU A 158 -8.99 13.39 7.08
CA GLU A 158 -9.02 13.79 8.50
C GLU A 158 -10.45 14.17 8.94
N SER A 159 -11.17 14.94 8.12
CA SER A 159 -12.52 15.39 8.46
C SER A 159 -13.56 14.27 8.54
N TYR A 160 -13.41 13.23 7.73
CA TYR A 160 -14.34 12.11 7.66
C TYR A 160 -14.01 11.02 8.66
N PHE A 161 -12.72 10.71 8.86
CA PHE A 161 -12.32 9.52 9.62
C PHE A 161 -11.69 9.84 10.98
N LEU A 162 -11.10 11.02 11.18
CA LEU A 162 -10.38 11.37 12.42
C LEU A 162 -11.17 12.30 13.35
N LYS A 163 -12.50 12.38 13.21
CA LYS A 163 -13.31 13.22 14.09
C LYS A 163 -13.44 12.55 15.48
N GLU A 164 -12.60 13.00 16.41
CA GLU A 164 -12.29 12.35 17.71
C GLU A 164 -13.46 12.19 18.71
N ASP A 165 -14.69 12.59 18.40
CA ASP A 165 -15.73 12.75 19.42
C ASP A 165 -16.78 11.61 19.50
N ILE A 166 -16.81 10.68 18.54
CA ILE A 166 -17.84 9.61 18.52
C ILE A 166 -17.19 8.22 18.59
N GLU A 167 -17.30 7.61 19.78
CA GLU A 167 -16.88 6.23 20.01
C GLU A 167 -18.10 5.29 20.04
N LYS A 168 -17.97 4.13 19.38
CA LYS A 168 -18.90 2.99 19.49
C LYS A 168 -18.11 1.74 19.85
N ASN A 169 -18.61 0.99 20.82
CA ASN A 169 -17.94 -0.20 21.37
C ASN A 169 -16.49 0.04 21.83
N GLY A 170 -16.19 1.26 22.31
CA GLY A 170 -14.85 1.65 22.76
C GLY A 170 -13.87 2.00 21.64
N LEU A 171 -14.34 2.07 20.39
CA LEU A 171 -13.55 2.39 19.21
C LEU A 171 -14.09 3.66 18.55
N THR A 172 -13.20 4.51 18.04
CA THR A 172 -13.56 5.61 17.13
C THR A 172 -14.11 5.07 15.80
N LEU A 173 -14.65 5.94 14.94
CA LEU A 173 -15.09 5.52 13.61
C LEU A 173 -13.95 4.89 12.81
N LEU A 174 -12.78 5.55 12.73
CA LEU A 174 -11.62 5.00 12.05
C LEU A 174 -11.23 3.63 12.62
N GLU A 175 -11.21 3.50 13.95
CA GLU A 175 -10.84 2.23 14.56
C GLU A 175 -11.87 1.13 14.33
N ASN A 176 -13.16 1.45 14.19
CA ASN A 176 -14.18 0.49 13.76
C ASN A 176 -13.98 0.05 12.30
N ILE A 177 -13.62 0.97 11.41
CA ILE A 177 -13.29 0.64 10.01
C ILE A 177 -12.03 -0.23 9.95
N MET A 178 -10.98 0.14 10.70
CA MET A 178 -9.76 -0.66 10.83
C MET A 178 -10.05 -2.05 11.41
N TYR A 179 -10.88 -2.13 12.45
CA TYR A 179 -11.31 -3.38 13.05
C TYR A 179 -12.02 -4.27 12.02
N ALA A 180 -12.97 -3.73 11.25
CA ALA A 180 -13.66 -4.46 10.21
C ALA A 180 -12.68 -4.97 9.13
N TYR A 181 -11.78 -4.11 8.67
CA TYR A 181 -10.76 -4.47 7.68
C TYR A 181 -9.79 -5.56 8.20
N LEU A 182 -9.30 -5.43 9.44
CA LEU A 182 -8.32 -6.36 10.03
C LEU A 182 -8.84 -7.80 10.19
N TYR A 183 -10.16 -7.98 10.17
CA TYR A 183 -10.82 -9.26 10.34
C TYR A 183 -11.71 -9.62 9.14
N GLU A 184 -11.65 -8.87 8.04
CA GLU A 184 -12.51 -9.07 6.85
C GLU A 184 -14.01 -9.20 7.20
N LEU A 185 -14.47 -8.39 8.16
CA LEU A 185 -15.84 -8.43 8.64
C LEU A 185 -16.79 -7.87 7.60
N GLY A 186 -17.92 -8.56 7.42
CA GLY A 186 -19.04 -7.99 6.69
C GLY A 186 -19.68 -6.85 7.49
N CYS A 187 -20.21 -5.85 6.78
CA CYS A 187 -20.98 -4.76 7.36
C CYS A 187 -22.28 -4.56 6.57
N ASP A 188 -23.33 -4.15 7.27
CA ASP A 188 -24.62 -3.79 6.69
C ASP A 188 -24.57 -2.47 5.89
N VAL A 189 -23.55 -1.65 6.14
CA VAL A 189 -23.25 -0.40 5.44
C VAL A 189 -21.90 -0.49 4.73
N GLU A 190 -21.78 0.17 3.59
CA GLU A 190 -20.53 0.21 2.83
C GLU A 190 -19.50 1.13 3.50
N ILE A 191 -18.58 0.55 4.27
CA ILE A 191 -17.65 1.26 5.16
C ILE A 191 -16.53 2.05 4.45
N LEU A 192 -16.29 1.76 3.17
CA LEU A 192 -15.24 2.35 2.35
C LEU A 192 -15.79 3.09 1.13
N TYR A 193 -17.08 3.41 1.08
CA TYR A 193 -17.66 4.09 -0.08
C TYR A 193 -18.03 5.55 0.22
N VAL A 194 -17.56 6.43 -0.66
CA VAL A 194 -17.69 7.88 -0.52
C VAL A 194 -18.20 8.43 -1.86
N ASP A 195 -19.49 8.79 -1.92
CA ASP A 195 -20.04 9.51 -3.08
C ASP A 195 -21.04 10.62 -2.66
N SER A 196 -21.49 11.43 -3.61
CA SER A 196 -22.43 12.53 -3.33
C SER A 196 -23.82 12.11 -2.80
N GLN A 197 -24.19 10.84 -2.94
CA GLN A 197 -25.53 10.32 -2.64
C GLN A 197 -25.56 9.40 -1.41
N THR A 198 -24.40 8.86 -1.03
CA THR A 198 -24.22 7.97 0.12
C THR A 198 -24.11 8.84 1.36
N GLU A 199 -24.84 8.46 2.41
CA GLU A 199 -24.65 9.06 3.73
C GLU A 199 -23.21 8.73 4.18
N TYR A 200 -22.32 9.72 4.11
CA TYR A 200 -20.95 9.59 4.61
C TYR A 200 -20.99 9.05 6.03
N LEU A 201 -20.18 8.05 6.34
CA LEU A 201 -19.96 7.63 7.72
C LEU A 201 -19.38 8.82 8.50
N ASP A 202 -20.21 9.46 9.32
CA ASP A 202 -19.87 10.61 10.13
C ASP A 202 -19.72 10.23 11.61
N GLY A 203 -19.80 8.93 11.89
CA GLY A 203 -19.74 8.31 13.20
C GLY A 203 -21.10 8.15 13.87
N THR A 204 -22.15 8.79 13.35
CA THR A 204 -23.49 8.70 13.95
C THR A 204 -24.23 7.41 13.56
N GLN A 205 -23.94 6.85 12.38
CA GLN A 205 -24.56 5.63 11.88
C GLN A 205 -24.26 4.43 12.77
N GLU A 206 -25.27 3.60 13.06
CA GLU A 206 -25.04 2.28 13.65
C GLU A 206 -24.40 1.38 12.60
N LEU A 207 -23.25 0.79 12.96
CA LEU A 207 -22.53 -0.18 12.13
C LEU A 207 -22.77 -1.55 12.76
N GLU A 208 -23.39 -2.46 12.03
CA GLU A 208 -23.55 -3.84 12.46
C GLU A 208 -22.58 -4.72 11.67
N PHE A 209 -21.57 -5.25 12.37
CA PHE A 209 -20.60 -6.17 11.79
C PHE A 209 -21.07 -7.61 11.94
N TYR A 210 -20.78 -8.42 10.93
CA TYR A 210 -21.05 -9.85 10.93
C TYR A 210 -19.86 -10.64 10.37
N ILE A 211 -19.82 -11.91 10.74
CA ILE A 211 -18.80 -12.87 10.31
C ILE A 211 -19.11 -13.30 8.88
N SER A 212 -18.14 -13.14 7.98
CA SER A 212 -18.17 -13.67 6.62
C SER A 212 -17.40 -15.00 6.53
N ASP A 213 -17.47 -15.67 5.38
CA ASP A 213 -16.65 -16.85 5.13
C ASP A 213 -15.16 -16.45 5.09
N GLU A 214 -14.85 -15.27 4.53
CA GLU A 214 -13.51 -14.69 4.50
C GLU A 214 -12.96 -14.39 5.90
N THR A 215 -13.82 -13.95 6.83
CA THR A 215 -13.45 -13.78 8.24
C THR A 215 -12.99 -15.12 8.85
N GLU A 216 -13.74 -16.20 8.63
CA GLU A 216 -13.41 -17.52 9.19
C GLU A 216 -12.07 -18.03 8.63
N GLU A 217 -11.86 -17.95 7.32
CA GLU A 217 -10.61 -18.32 6.67
C GLU A 217 -9.41 -17.53 7.22
N LEU A 218 -9.58 -16.21 7.40
CA LEU A 218 -8.56 -15.35 7.98
C LEU A 218 -8.26 -15.73 9.44
N LEU A 219 -9.26 -16.08 10.24
CA LEU A 219 -9.07 -16.49 11.63
C LEU A 219 -8.36 -17.84 11.74
N GLU A 220 -8.65 -18.78 10.85
CA GLU A 220 -7.95 -20.07 10.79
C GLU A 220 -6.47 -19.88 10.43
N LEU A 221 -6.19 -19.13 9.36
CA LEU A 221 -4.84 -18.72 8.99
C LEU A 221 -4.15 -18.01 10.16
N THR A 222 -4.87 -17.11 10.84
CA THR A 222 -4.33 -16.35 11.96
C THR A 222 -3.90 -17.22 13.12
N ASN A 223 -4.76 -18.15 13.50
CA ASN A 223 -4.46 -19.09 14.57
C ASN A 223 -3.30 -20.01 14.20
N TYR A 224 -3.21 -20.47 12.95
CA TYR A 224 -2.09 -21.27 12.48
C TYR A 224 -0.77 -20.49 12.55
N ILE A 225 -0.69 -19.30 11.96
CA ILE A 225 0.54 -18.49 11.95
C ILE A 225 0.96 -18.10 13.36
N ILE A 226 0.02 -17.69 14.22
CA ILE A 226 0.36 -17.27 15.57
C ILE A 226 0.76 -18.46 16.43
N TRP A 227 0.12 -19.63 16.36
CA TRP A 227 0.35 -20.68 17.36
C TRP A 227 1.15 -21.88 16.86
N GLU A 228 1.13 -22.17 15.57
CA GLU A 228 1.64 -23.42 15.01
C GLU A 228 2.82 -23.23 14.06
N TYR A 229 2.87 -22.10 13.35
CA TYR A 229 3.97 -21.82 12.43
C TYR A 229 5.32 -21.68 13.17
N GLU A 230 6.33 -22.35 12.63
CA GLU A 230 7.71 -22.30 13.10
C GLU A 230 8.51 -21.28 12.26
N PRO A 231 8.86 -20.11 12.82
CA PRO A 231 9.59 -19.09 12.07
C PRO A 231 11.00 -19.54 11.68
N GLU A 232 11.45 -19.14 10.50
CA GLU A 232 12.72 -19.60 9.92
C GLU A 232 13.91 -18.71 10.33
N ASP A 233 13.66 -17.43 10.61
CA ASP A 233 14.70 -16.45 10.90
C ASP A 233 14.45 -15.58 12.14
N ALA A 234 15.47 -14.82 12.53
CA ALA A 234 15.44 -14.00 13.74
C ALA A 234 14.45 -12.83 13.68
N VAL A 235 14.16 -12.30 12.50
CA VAL A 235 13.19 -11.22 12.30
C VAL A 235 11.79 -11.78 12.50
N GLU A 236 11.47 -12.89 11.84
CA GLU A 236 10.18 -13.58 12.00
C GLU A 236 9.93 -14.00 13.46
N ILE A 237 10.94 -14.56 14.13
CA ILE A 237 10.85 -14.92 15.56
C ILE A 237 10.46 -13.70 16.40
N GLN A 238 11.10 -12.56 16.17
CA GLN A 238 10.85 -11.35 16.94
C GLN A 238 9.45 -10.80 16.68
N GLU A 239 9.02 -10.76 15.41
CA GLU A 239 7.70 -10.25 15.02
C GLU A 239 6.56 -11.15 15.53
N LEU A 240 6.69 -12.47 15.42
CA LEU A 240 5.71 -13.41 15.98
C LEU A 240 5.68 -13.35 17.51
N SER A 241 6.84 -13.23 18.17
CA SER A 241 6.89 -13.08 19.63
C SER A 241 6.19 -11.78 20.08
N ASN A 242 6.39 -10.67 19.37
CA ASN A 242 5.72 -9.41 19.66
C ASN A 242 4.20 -9.54 19.47
N SER A 243 3.77 -10.20 18.40
CA SER A 243 2.37 -10.43 18.08
C SER A 243 1.69 -11.31 19.12
N ARG A 244 2.29 -12.45 19.49
CA ARG A 244 1.82 -13.33 20.58
C ARG A 244 1.67 -12.57 21.89
N GLY A 245 2.66 -11.77 22.28
CA GLY A 245 2.60 -10.99 23.52
C GLY A 245 1.43 -10.00 23.56
N ARG A 246 1.10 -9.36 22.43
CA ARG A 246 -0.07 -8.47 22.32
C ARG A 246 -1.38 -9.23 22.42
N ILE A 247 -1.51 -10.33 21.68
CA ILE A 247 -2.68 -11.21 21.67
C ILE A 247 -2.94 -11.77 23.07
N GLN A 248 -1.89 -12.20 23.76
CA GLN A 248 -1.95 -12.68 25.14
C GLN A 248 -2.38 -11.58 26.13
N ALA A 249 -2.00 -10.33 25.90
CA ALA A 249 -2.46 -9.21 26.71
C ALA A 249 -3.98 -8.97 26.59
N GLN A 250 -4.62 -9.45 25.52
CA GLN A 250 -6.08 -9.44 25.34
C GLN A 250 -6.77 -10.71 25.88
N GLY A 251 -6.03 -11.62 26.52
CA GLY A 251 -6.58 -12.83 27.15
C GLY A 251 -6.66 -14.07 26.25
N LEU A 252 -6.06 -14.03 25.05
CA LEU A 252 -5.98 -15.16 24.13
C LEU A 252 -4.69 -15.97 24.33
N SER A 253 -4.73 -17.25 24.00
CA SER A 253 -3.60 -18.16 24.14
C SER A 253 -3.70 -19.33 23.15
N GLU A 254 -2.70 -20.22 23.14
CA GLU A 254 -2.73 -21.45 22.36
C GLU A 254 -3.95 -22.34 22.70
N ASP A 255 -4.38 -22.34 23.98
CA ASP A 255 -5.56 -23.07 24.47
C ASP A 255 -6.88 -22.28 24.33
N ASN A 256 -6.79 -20.96 24.12
CA ASN A 256 -7.93 -20.05 24.00
C ASN A 256 -7.70 -19.11 22.81
N ARG A 257 -7.81 -19.67 21.62
CA ARG A 257 -7.48 -19.05 20.34
C ARG A 257 -8.54 -18.04 19.89
N PHE A 258 -8.26 -17.28 18.83
CA PHE A 258 -9.29 -16.44 18.22
C PHE A 258 -10.46 -17.30 17.76
N THR A 259 -11.67 -16.81 18.02
CA THR A 259 -12.92 -17.35 17.47
C THR A 259 -13.76 -16.20 16.97
N SER A 260 -14.61 -16.46 15.99
CA SER A 260 -15.54 -15.49 15.43
C SER A 260 -16.48 -14.92 16.49
N GLU A 261 -16.93 -15.75 17.44
CA GLU A 261 -17.71 -15.31 18.59
C GLU A 261 -16.93 -14.34 19.49
N TRP A 262 -15.65 -14.61 19.74
CA TRP A 262 -14.82 -13.71 20.54
C TRP A 262 -14.58 -12.38 19.82
N VAL A 263 -14.28 -12.40 18.52
CA VAL A 263 -14.02 -11.20 17.70
C VAL A 263 -15.21 -10.26 17.74
N ILE A 264 -16.42 -10.74 17.41
CA ILE A 264 -17.64 -9.92 17.39
C ILE A 264 -17.99 -9.37 18.77
N ASN A 265 -17.82 -10.16 19.83
CA ASN A 265 -18.23 -9.75 21.17
C ASN A 265 -17.19 -8.86 21.89
N ASN A 266 -15.97 -8.72 21.37
CA ASN A 266 -14.88 -7.97 22.01
C ASN A 266 -14.16 -7.06 20.98
N PRO A 267 -14.86 -6.13 20.31
CA PRO A 267 -14.29 -5.36 19.20
C PRO A 267 -13.08 -4.52 19.61
N TYR A 268 -13.09 -3.92 20.82
CA TYR A 268 -11.95 -3.13 21.30
C TYR A 268 -10.70 -3.97 21.49
N GLU A 269 -10.83 -5.11 22.16
CA GLU A 269 -9.75 -6.07 22.38
C GLU A 269 -9.27 -6.67 21.05
N ALA A 270 -10.21 -7.03 20.17
CA ALA A 270 -9.92 -7.59 18.85
C ALA A 270 -9.12 -6.61 17.98
N TYR A 271 -9.52 -5.34 17.92
CA TYR A 271 -8.76 -4.29 17.26
C TYR A 271 -7.34 -4.16 17.84
N ASN A 272 -7.19 -4.09 19.16
CA ASN A 272 -5.89 -3.95 19.81
C ASN A 272 -4.99 -5.18 19.64
N ALA A 273 -5.57 -6.38 19.49
CA ALA A 273 -4.82 -7.59 19.20
C ALA A 273 -4.13 -7.54 17.83
N MET A 274 -4.80 -6.94 16.82
CA MET A 274 -4.40 -7.04 15.41
C MET A 274 -3.84 -5.75 14.78
N ARG A 275 -4.09 -4.56 15.34
CA ARG A 275 -3.78 -3.26 14.71
C ARG A 275 -2.32 -3.00 14.29
N ILE A 276 -1.35 -3.78 14.79
CA ILE A 276 0.08 -3.66 14.43
C ILE A 276 0.57 -4.89 13.64
N SER A 277 -0.30 -5.88 13.46
CA SER A 277 0.02 -7.18 12.83
C SER A 277 -0.32 -7.23 11.34
N LEU A 278 -0.61 -6.08 10.70
CA LEU A 278 -0.92 -5.95 9.26
C LEU A 278 0.11 -6.62 8.33
N PHE A 279 1.35 -6.78 8.81
CA PHE A 279 2.45 -7.39 8.07
C PHE A 279 2.23 -8.87 7.71
N PHE A 280 1.51 -9.65 8.53
CA PHE A 280 1.39 -11.11 8.34
C PHE A 280 0.29 -11.52 7.35
N TRP A 281 -0.81 -10.78 7.31
CA TRP A 281 -2.05 -11.25 6.67
C TRP A 281 -2.16 -10.88 5.19
N ASN A 282 -1.48 -9.80 4.80
CA ASN A 282 -1.48 -9.29 3.42
C ASN A 282 -0.33 -9.84 2.58
N SER A 283 0.58 -10.64 3.15
CA SER A 283 1.65 -11.25 2.36
C SER A 283 1.18 -12.58 1.77
N ASP A 284 1.29 -12.71 0.45
CA ASP A 284 1.04 -13.96 -0.28
C ASP A 284 1.84 -15.15 0.26
N ASN A 285 2.96 -14.89 0.94
CA ASN A 285 3.81 -15.93 1.51
C ASN A 285 3.10 -16.72 2.61
N TYR A 286 2.45 -16.06 3.58
CA TYR A 286 1.80 -16.77 4.67
C TYR A 286 0.52 -17.48 4.23
N LYS A 287 -0.20 -16.94 3.23
CA LYS A 287 -1.31 -17.65 2.57
C LYS A 287 -0.82 -18.94 1.91
N LYS A 288 0.28 -18.88 1.14
CA LYS A 288 0.90 -20.07 0.52
C LYS A 288 1.39 -21.10 1.55
N ILE A 289 1.99 -20.67 2.66
CA ILE A 289 2.43 -21.57 3.74
C ILE A 289 1.23 -22.29 4.35
N TYR A 290 0.13 -21.59 4.59
CA TYR A 290 -1.09 -22.18 5.13
C TYR A 290 -1.79 -23.12 4.13
N GLU A 291 -1.84 -22.78 2.85
CA GLU A 291 -2.33 -23.68 1.80
C GLU A 291 -1.53 -24.99 1.72
N GLN A 292 -0.20 -24.91 1.88
CA GLN A 292 0.65 -26.10 1.97
C GLN A 292 0.31 -26.93 3.20
N HIS A 293 0.14 -26.29 4.36
CA HIS A 293 -0.27 -26.97 5.58
C HIS A 293 -1.61 -27.72 5.41
N LEU A 294 -2.61 -27.10 4.78
CA LEU A 294 -3.90 -27.74 4.50
C LEU A 294 -3.79 -28.97 3.58
N GLN A 295 -2.81 -28.99 2.66
CA GLN A 295 -2.56 -30.13 1.78
C GLN A 295 -1.85 -31.30 2.48
N GLU A 296 -1.18 -31.04 3.60
CA GLU A 296 -0.43 -32.04 4.36
C GLU A 296 -1.26 -32.77 5.44
N GLN A 297 -2.50 -32.32 5.69
CA GLN A 297 -3.48 -32.96 6.60
C GLN A 297 -4.30 -34.07 5.93
#